data_AF-A0A5E4N038-F1
#
_entry.id   AF-A0A5E4N038-F1
#
_cell.length_a   1.000
_cell.length_b   1.000
_cell.length_c   1.000
_cell.angle_alpha   90.00
_cell.angle_beta   90.00
_cell.angle_gamma   90.00
#
_symmetry.space_group_name_H-M   'P 1'
#
loop_
_entity.id
_entity.type
_entity.pdbx_description
1 polymer ?
#
loop_
_entity_poly.entity_id
_entity_poly.type
_entity_poly.pdbx_seq_one_letter_code
_entity_poly.pdbx_strand_id
1 'polypeptide(L)'
;MNTSTKVIAVFLACLLILVGISNLLSDNDQEQHVAKVGKEVISLNEYKSLYQSYSNATSSSETQKKLKYDLLNALIEQKLLLNLTNELDLEVGEESIKDHIKNTKYFQNDTGEFDKNKFNEMLNSLHITEEEYVLKLKRILPAIMFMTSLFKDSYPITYGEEIDEQIYKHRYQTRVVDIIKITKDAVTSISEPDNQTLLNFYEKNKSNFYYPEYRTAQYISIGPKYFEDQVKISAEEVDNVIEQRALKDQRDVLNLVFSTKEKAEKAKKMLIEDKRNFEQVALEFGKTGFADIRINNITKDFLPQNMQDIIFALKEGEISDILESSFGWHIIKIESVHQIS
;
A
#
# COMPACT_ATOMS: atom_id res chain seq x y z
N MET A 1 0.35 2.23 6.65
CA MET A 1 0.52 3.03 5.43
C MET A 1 1.59 2.38 4.57
N ASN A 2 1.25 2.05 3.32
CA ASN A 2 2.06 1.20 2.44
C ASN A 2 3.46 1.77 2.23
N THR A 3 4.45 0.88 2.21
CA THR A 3 5.85 1.16 1.84
C THR A 3 5.94 1.93 0.51
N SER A 4 5.00 1.70 -0.40
CA SER A 4 4.88 2.43 -1.67
C SER A 4 4.65 3.93 -1.49
N THR A 5 3.81 4.38 -0.55
CA THR A 5 3.53 5.81 -0.33
C THR A 5 4.76 6.54 0.25
N LYS A 6 5.55 5.83 1.06
CA LYS A 6 6.80 6.34 1.64
C LYS A 6 7.90 6.49 0.59
N VAL A 7 8.00 5.53 -0.34
CA VAL A 7 8.93 5.62 -1.48
C VAL A 7 8.54 6.77 -2.40
N ILE A 8 7.24 6.97 -2.66
CA ILE A 8 6.74 8.06 -3.52
C ILE A 8 7.06 9.42 -2.89
N ALA A 9 6.81 9.64 -1.60
CA ALA A 9 7.09 10.92 -0.94
C ALA A 9 8.59 11.27 -0.88
N VAL A 10 9.44 10.28 -0.60
CA VAL A 10 10.91 10.45 -0.63
C VAL A 10 11.41 10.67 -2.05
N PHE A 11 10.84 9.95 -3.03
CA PHE A 11 11.13 10.14 -4.44
C PHE A 11 10.73 11.55 -4.88
N LEU A 12 9.53 12.02 -4.53
CA LEU A 12 9.05 13.38 -4.81
C LEU A 12 9.93 14.46 -4.16
N ALA A 13 10.33 14.29 -2.90
CA ALA A 13 11.22 15.23 -2.22
C ALA A 13 12.61 15.28 -2.88
N CYS A 14 13.17 14.13 -3.26
CA CYS A 14 14.42 14.08 -4.04
C CYS A 14 14.24 14.67 -5.44
N LEU A 15 13.08 14.48 -6.09
CA LEU A 15 12.75 15.02 -7.41
C LEU A 15 12.62 16.54 -7.37
N LEU A 16 12.00 17.09 -6.31
CA LEU A 16 11.92 18.53 -6.05
C LEU A 16 13.32 19.15 -5.88
N ILE A 17 14.25 18.46 -5.19
CA ILE A 17 15.61 18.96 -4.94
C ILE A 17 16.54 18.81 -6.16
N LEU A 18 16.44 17.71 -6.93
CA LEU A 18 17.34 17.41 -8.05
C LEU A 18 16.87 17.97 -9.40
N VAL A 19 15.55 18.15 -9.60
CA VAL A 19 14.95 18.61 -10.87
C VAL A 19 14.52 20.08 -10.78
N GLY A 20 14.21 20.56 -9.57
CA GLY A 20 13.63 21.88 -9.32
C GLY A 20 14.55 23.08 -9.59
N ILE A 21 15.85 22.87 -9.88
CA ILE A 21 16.79 23.99 -10.05
C ILE A 21 17.12 24.27 -11.52
N SER A 22 16.74 23.43 -12.48
CA SER A 22 17.10 23.64 -13.90
C SER A 22 15.94 24.19 -14.75
N ASN A 23 14.74 23.61 -14.70
CA ASN A 23 13.74 23.81 -15.77
C ASN A 23 12.38 24.40 -15.35
N LEU A 24 12.26 24.99 -14.16
CA LEU A 24 10.95 25.41 -13.65
C LEU A 24 10.37 26.69 -14.31
N LEU A 25 11.07 27.33 -15.25
CA LEU A 25 10.63 28.55 -15.94
C LEU A 25 11.04 28.51 -17.41
N SER A 26 10.34 27.75 -18.24
CA SER A 26 10.23 28.04 -19.67
C SER A 26 8.75 28.15 -19.99
N ASP A 27 8.23 29.36 -19.74
CA ASP A 27 6.87 29.76 -20.10
C ASP A 27 6.89 30.33 -21.53
N ASN A 28 7.26 29.48 -22.49
CA ASN A 28 7.26 29.84 -23.90
C ASN A 28 6.11 29.09 -24.56
N ASP A 29 5.05 29.80 -24.92
CA ASP A 29 3.79 29.33 -25.55
C ASP A 29 3.99 28.58 -26.90
N GLN A 30 5.24 28.41 -27.34
CA GLN A 30 5.62 27.64 -28.53
C GLN A 30 6.27 26.29 -28.21
N GLU A 31 6.46 25.93 -26.94
CA GLU A 31 7.01 24.63 -26.57
C GLU A 31 5.93 23.54 -26.60
N GLN A 32 6.27 22.37 -27.15
CA GLN A 32 5.40 21.20 -27.05
C GLN A 32 5.22 20.82 -25.58
N HIS A 33 3.97 20.59 -25.16
CA HIS A 33 3.64 20.18 -23.80
C HIS A 33 3.26 18.70 -23.77
N VAL A 34 3.63 18.02 -22.68
CA VAL A 34 3.31 16.59 -22.47
C VAL A 34 1.99 16.44 -21.75
N ALA A 35 1.69 17.34 -20.80
CA ALA A 35 0.44 17.39 -20.07
C ALA A 35 0.21 18.79 -19.47
N LYS A 36 -1.06 19.11 -19.18
CA LYS A 36 -1.47 20.30 -18.43
C LYS A 36 -2.15 19.87 -17.14
N VAL A 37 -1.72 20.43 -16.01
CA VAL A 37 -2.20 20.09 -14.67
C VAL A 37 -2.70 21.38 -14.02
N GLY A 38 -3.99 21.66 -14.12
CA GLY A 38 -4.57 22.92 -13.64
C GLY A 38 -3.98 24.14 -14.36
N LYS A 39 -3.35 25.05 -13.61
CA LYS A 39 -2.66 26.24 -14.15
C LYS A 39 -1.21 25.96 -14.54
N GLU A 40 -0.68 24.81 -14.16
CA GLU A 40 0.70 24.41 -14.39
C GLU A 40 0.82 23.53 -15.64
N VAL A 41 1.95 23.63 -16.33
CA VAL A 41 2.22 22.89 -17.56
C VAL A 41 3.47 22.03 -17.38
N ILE A 42 3.42 20.81 -17.91
CA ILE A 42 4.58 19.92 -18.01
C ILE A 42 5.13 20.03 -19.43
N SER A 43 6.27 20.71 -19.59
CA SER A 43 6.90 20.89 -20.89
C SER A 43 7.59 19.61 -21.37
N LEU A 44 7.71 19.45 -22.69
CA LEU A 44 8.44 18.31 -23.27
C LEU A 44 9.92 18.33 -22.86
N ASN A 45 10.50 19.51 -22.68
CA ASN A 45 11.90 19.67 -22.25
C ASN A 45 12.08 19.24 -20.79
N GLU A 46 11.18 19.66 -19.89
CA GLU A 46 11.17 19.23 -18.48
C GLU A 46 11.10 17.70 -18.38
N TYR A 47 10.18 17.08 -19.10
CA TYR A 47 10.04 15.62 -19.12
C TYR A 47 11.26 14.90 -19.72
N LYS A 48 11.80 15.41 -20.84
CA LYS A 48 12.97 14.81 -21.50
C LYS A 48 14.22 14.89 -20.64
N SER A 49 14.49 16.05 -20.04
CA SER A 49 15.63 16.23 -19.14
C SER A 49 15.53 15.29 -17.95
N LEU A 50 14.33 15.19 -17.34
CA LEU A 50 14.10 14.26 -16.24
C LEU A 50 14.32 12.80 -16.66
N TYR A 51 13.77 12.40 -17.80
CA TYR A 51 13.94 11.05 -18.32
C TYR A 51 15.42 10.72 -18.59
N GLN A 52 16.18 11.65 -19.18
CA GLN A 52 17.62 11.46 -19.46
C GLN A 52 18.44 11.25 -18.18
N SER A 53 18.12 11.97 -17.09
CA SER A 53 18.79 11.81 -15.80
C SER A 53 18.59 10.43 -15.18
N TYR A 54 17.46 9.75 -15.45
CA TYR A 54 17.13 8.44 -14.89
C TYR A 54 17.32 7.28 -15.88
N SER A 55 17.36 7.54 -17.20
CA SER A 55 17.47 6.51 -18.23
C SER A 55 18.84 5.82 -18.27
N ASN A 56 19.89 6.49 -17.79
CA ASN A 56 21.27 5.96 -17.80
C ASN A 56 21.47 4.73 -16.88
N ALA A 57 20.47 4.38 -16.06
CA ALA A 57 20.52 3.25 -15.13
C ALA A 57 19.70 2.01 -15.55
N THR A 58 19.05 2.02 -16.74
CA THR A 58 18.01 1.02 -17.06
C THR A 58 18.19 0.35 -18.44
N SER A 59 18.39 -0.97 -18.46
CA SER A 59 18.83 -1.72 -19.66
C SER A 59 17.75 -2.42 -20.49
N SER A 60 16.50 -2.56 -20.01
CA SER A 60 15.45 -3.31 -20.72
C SER A 60 14.26 -2.45 -21.15
N SER A 61 13.62 -2.80 -22.28
CA SER A 61 12.55 -1.99 -22.90
C SER A 61 11.28 -1.89 -22.04
N GLU A 62 10.96 -2.94 -21.26
CA GLU A 62 9.81 -2.97 -20.35
C GLU A 62 10.00 -1.97 -19.19
N THR A 63 11.20 -1.97 -18.60
CA THR A 63 11.55 -1.07 -17.49
C THR A 63 11.65 0.38 -17.97
N GLN A 64 12.04 0.62 -19.22
CA GLN A 64 12.02 1.96 -19.83
C GLN A 64 10.61 2.50 -20.03
N LYS A 65 9.63 1.67 -20.43
CA LYS A 65 8.22 2.09 -20.54
C LYS A 65 7.65 2.45 -19.17
N LYS A 66 7.87 1.60 -18.17
CA LYS A 66 7.43 1.86 -16.80
C LYS A 66 8.06 3.14 -16.23
N LEU A 67 9.37 3.33 -16.43
CA LEU A 67 10.08 4.54 -16.00
C LEU A 67 9.49 5.80 -16.63
N LYS A 68 9.13 5.77 -17.92
CA LYS A 68 8.48 6.91 -18.60
C LYS A 68 7.16 7.30 -17.93
N TYR A 69 6.32 6.32 -17.60
CA TYR A 69 5.05 6.57 -16.91
C TYR A 69 5.26 7.07 -15.48
N ASP A 70 6.17 6.44 -14.73
CA ASP A 70 6.44 6.80 -13.33
C ASP A 70 6.97 8.24 -13.22
N LEU A 71 7.86 8.66 -14.14
CA LEU A 71 8.38 10.04 -14.17
C LEU A 71 7.33 11.07 -14.59
N LEU A 72 6.42 10.69 -15.51
CA LEU A 72 5.31 11.58 -15.89
C LEU A 72 4.37 11.78 -14.70
N ASN A 73 4.00 10.70 -14.01
CA ASN A 73 3.17 10.77 -12.81
C ASN A 73 3.83 11.60 -11.70
N ALA A 74 5.14 11.44 -11.48
CA ALA A 74 5.86 12.25 -10.51
C ALA A 74 5.82 13.76 -10.84
N LEU A 75 5.93 14.14 -12.12
CA LEU A 75 5.75 15.52 -12.55
C LEU A 75 4.31 16.01 -12.35
N ILE A 76 3.31 15.16 -12.64
CA ILE A 76 1.90 15.49 -12.41
C ILE A 76 1.66 15.76 -10.92
N GLU A 77 2.11 14.87 -10.04
CA GLU A 77 1.99 15.02 -8.59
C GLU A 77 2.70 16.28 -8.09
N GLN A 78 3.89 16.58 -8.62
CA GLN A 78 4.61 17.83 -8.34
C GLN A 78 3.79 19.06 -8.73
N LYS A 79 3.22 19.10 -9.95
CA LYS A 79 2.41 20.25 -10.39
C LYS A 79 1.11 20.36 -9.60
N LEU A 80 0.48 19.26 -9.21
CA LEU A 80 -0.69 19.27 -8.34
C LEU A 80 -0.38 19.92 -6.99
N LEU A 81 0.76 19.55 -6.38
CA LEU A 81 1.19 20.13 -5.12
C LEU A 81 1.47 21.63 -5.23
N LEU A 82 2.13 22.07 -6.30
CA LEU A 82 2.39 23.50 -6.56
C LEU A 82 1.09 24.29 -6.78
N ASN A 83 0.14 23.75 -7.56
CA ASN A 83 -1.17 24.38 -7.73
C ASN A 83 -1.88 24.56 -6.38
N LEU A 84 -1.86 23.51 -5.54
CA LEU A 84 -2.50 23.55 -4.22
C LEU A 84 -1.85 24.58 -3.30
N THR A 85 -0.52 24.64 -3.23
CA THR A 85 0.14 25.65 -2.38
C THR A 85 -0.09 27.06 -2.87
N ASN A 86 -0.18 27.27 -4.20
CA ASN A 86 -0.54 28.57 -4.77
C ASN A 86 -2.00 28.94 -4.50
N GLU A 87 -2.94 27.99 -4.58
CA GLU A 87 -4.35 28.22 -4.27
C GLU A 87 -4.59 28.59 -2.79
N LEU A 88 -3.73 28.07 -1.90
CA LEU A 88 -3.75 28.35 -0.48
C LEU A 88 -2.96 29.63 -0.10
N ASP A 89 -2.43 30.37 -1.08
CA ASP A 89 -1.55 31.54 -0.88
C ASP A 89 -0.41 31.26 0.12
N LEU A 90 0.19 30.08 0.04
CA LEU A 90 1.32 29.71 0.91
C LEU A 90 2.61 30.32 0.39
N GLU A 91 3.21 31.19 1.21
CA GLU A 91 4.51 31.79 0.94
C GLU A 91 5.52 31.46 2.04
N VAL A 92 6.80 31.55 1.69
CA VAL A 92 7.92 31.40 2.62
C VAL A 92 8.65 32.73 2.80
N GLY A 93 8.94 33.08 4.06
CA GLY A 93 9.70 34.28 4.39
C GLY A 93 11.17 34.17 3.98
N GLU A 94 11.82 35.31 3.78
CA GLU A 94 13.25 35.36 3.37
C GLU A 94 14.18 34.65 4.34
N GLU A 95 13.92 34.75 5.65
CA GLU A 95 14.72 34.05 6.65
C GLU A 95 14.60 32.53 6.51
N SER A 96 13.42 31.99 6.20
CA SER A 96 13.25 30.56 5.95
C SER A 96 14.04 30.07 4.73
N ILE A 97 14.16 30.92 3.70
CA ILE A 97 14.99 30.62 2.52
C ILE A 97 16.48 30.63 2.89
N LYS A 98 16.93 31.67 3.61
CA LYS A 98 18.32 31.76 4.09
C LYS A 98 18.67 30.57 4.97
N ASP A 99 17.78 30.19 5.88
CA ASP A 99 17.96 29.05 6.77
C ASP A 99 17.99 27.73 5.99
N HIS A 100 17.12 27.56 4.99
CA HIS A 100 17.17 26.38 4.12
C HIS A 100 18.52 26.27 3.40
N ILE A 101 19.03 27.37 2.84
CA ILE A 101 20.34 27.41 2.18
C ILE A 101 21.46 27.09 3.17
N LYS A 102 21.50 27.75 4.33
CA LYS A 102 22.55 27.52 5.35
C LYS A 102 22.56 26.09 5.90
N ASN A 103 21.38 25.48 6.03
CA ASN A 103 21.22 24.14 6.58
C ASN A 103 21.29 23.03 5.52
N THR A 104 21.44 23.38 4.25
CA THR A 104 21.65 22.40 3.19
C THR A 104 23.08 21.87 3.28
N LYS A 105 23.22 20.59 3.63
CA LYS A 105 24.52 19.92 3.87
C LYS A 105 25.54 20.12 2.74
N TYR A 106 25.10 20.19 1.49
CA TYR A 106 25.98 20.42 0.35
C TYR A 106 26.67 21.80 0.40
N PHE A 107 25.99 22.80 0.96
CA PHE A 107 26.50 24.16 1.13
C PHE A 107 27.25 24.37 2.44
N GLN A 108 27.57 23.31 3.17
CA GLN A 108 28.29 23.39 4.44
C GLN A 108 29.75 22.96 4.29
N ASN A 109 30.64 23.58 5.07
CA ASN A 109 32.02 23.14 5.24
C ASN A 109 32.09 21.92 6.18
N ASP A 110 33.30 21.43 6.44
CA ASP A 110 33.51 20.24 7.29
C ASP A 110 33.13 20.48 8.76
N THR A 111 32.97 21.73 9.18
CA THR A 111 32.48 22.11 10.51
C THR A 111 30.96 22.31 10.57
N GLY A 112 30.24 22.10 9.46
CA GLY A 112 28.78 22.23 9.37
C GLY A 112 28.27 23.66 9.17
N GLU A 113 29.17 24.64 8.95
CA GLU A 113 28.80 26.03 8.71
C GLU A 113 28.65 26.31 7.21
N PHE A 114 27.78 27.26 6.85
CA PHE A 114 27.57 27.64 5.46
C PHE A 114 28.87 28.12 4.78
N ASP A 115 29.18 27.53 3.63
CA ASP A 115 30.32 27.83 2.78
C ASP A 115 29.85 28.48 1.47
N LYS A 116 30.12 29.78 1.35
CA LYS A 116 29.75 30.57 0.18
C LYS A 116 30.43 30.09 -1.10
N ASN A 117 31.64 29.53 -1.02
CA ASN A 117 32.35 29.05 -2.21
C ASN A 117 31.66 27.80 -2.77
N LYS A 118 31.30 26.84 -1.90
CA LYS A 118 30.51 25.66 -2.32
C LYS A 118 29.16 26.03 -2.91
N PHE A 119 28.49 27.03 -2.32
CA PHE A 119 27.24 27.55 -2.86
C PHE A 119 27.44 28.13 -4.28
N ASN A 120 28.43 29.01 -4.46
CA ASN A 120 28.72 29.61 -5.77
C ASN A 120 29.18 28.56 -6.80
N GLU A 121 29.95 27.55 -6.39
CA GLU A 121 30.35 26.43 -7.25
C GLU A 121 29.14 25.65 -7.77
N MET A 122 28.15 25.37 -6.91
CA MET A 122 26.89 24.75 -7.31
C MET A 122 26.14 25.62 -8.33
N LEU A 123 25.97 26.91 -8.04
CA LEU A 123 25.27 27.84 -8.93
C LEU A 123 25.95 27.90 -10.31
N ASN A 124 27.28 27.97 -10.33
CA ASN A 124 28.07 27.95 -11.56
C ASN A 124 27.92 26.64 -12.33
N SER A 125 27.91 25.50 -11.63
CA SER A 125 27.70 24.17 -12.24
C SER A 125 26.31 24.00 -12.84
N LEU A 126 25.31 24.68 -12.28
CA LEU A 126 23.93 24.66 -12.76
C LEU A 126 23.64 25.78 -13.78
N HIS A 127 24.61 26.67 -14.03
CA HIS A 127 24.48 27.84 -14.90
C HIS A 127 23.32 28.76 -14.52
N ILE A 128 23.13 28.99 -13.22
CA ILE A 128 22.08 29.87 -12.68
C ILE A 128 22.66 30.93 -11.76
N THR A 129 21.96 32.03 -11.62
CA THR A 129 22.26 33.09 -10.65
C THR A 129 21.69 32.76 -9.26
N GLU A 130 22.19 33.46 -8.24
CA GLU A 130 21.64 33.37 -6.88
C GLU A 130 20.16 33.80 -6.84
N GLU A 131 19.81 34.84 -7.59
CA GLU A 131 18.43 35.33 -7.69
C GLU A 131 17.49 34.27 -8.29
N GLU A 132 17.90 33.64 -9.39
CA GLU A 132 17.13 32.55 -10.00
C GLU A 132 16.99 31.36 -9.05
N TYR A 133 18.03 31.04 -8.30
CA TYR A 133 17.99 29.98 -7.29
C TYR A 133 16.99 30.29 -6.17
N VAL A 134 17.03 31.52 -5.64
CA VAL A 134 16.10 32.00 -4.61
C VAL A 134 14.67 32.01 -5.12
N LEU A 135 14.42 32.44 -6.37
CA LEU A 135 13.09 32.39 -6.99
C LEU A 135 12.56 30.96 -7.10
N LYS A 136 13.43 30.00 -7.47
CA LYS A 136 13.06 28.57 -7.49
C LYS A 136 12.73 28.06 -6.08
N LEU A 137 13.51 28.45 -5.07
CA LEU A 137 13.21 28.12 -3.68
C LEU A 137 11.90 28.73 -3.19
N LYS A 138 11.61 29.99 -3.51
CA LYS A 138 10.34 30.65 -3.16
C LYS A 138 9.13 29.87 -3.68
N ARG A 139 9.23 29.27 -4.86
CA ARG A 139 8.15 28.48 -5.46
C ARG A 139 8.02 27.08 -4.87
N ILE A 140 9.13 26.43 -4.52
CA ILE A 140 9.13 25.01 -4.15
C ILE A 140 9.05 24.77 -2.64
N LEU A 141 9.57 25.70 -1.83
CA LEU A 141 9.68 25.54 -0.39
C LEU A 141 8.32 25.55 0.33
N PRO A 142 7.29 26.33 -0.08
CA PRO A 142 5.95 26.21 0.48
C PRO A 142 5.38 24.79 0.35
N ALA A 143 5.55 24.17 -0.82
CA ALA A 143 5.15 22.79 -1.08
C ALA A 143 5.88 21.78 -0.18
N ILE A 144 7.19 21.94 0.00
CA ILE A 144 7.99 21.09 0.90
C ILE A 144 7.54 21.25 2.36
N MET A 145 7.33 22.49 2.83
CA MET A 145 6.91 22.78 4.20
C MET A 145 5.49 22.28 4.47
N PHE A 146 4.58 22.43 3.51
CA PHE A 146 3.22 21.90 3.59
C PHE A 146 3.23 20.38 3.72
N MET A 147 3.99 19.68 2.87
CA MET A 147 4.12 18.23 2.94
C MET A 147 4.73 17.75 4.26
N THR A 148 5.80 18.41 4.73
CA THR A 148 6.44 18.01 6.00
C THR A 148 5.58 18.31 7.22
N SER A 149 4.70 19.32 7.15
CA SER A 149 3.73 19.63 8.21
C SER A 149 2.59 18.62 8.26
N LEU A 150 2.08 18.18 7.11
CA LEU A 150 0.99 17.20 7.03
C LEU A 150 1.45 15.76 7.30
N PHE A 151 2.69 15.43 6.93
CA PHE A 151 3.20 14.06 6.93
C PHE A 151 4.43 13.89 7.82
N LYS A 152 4.50 14.63 8.94
CA LYS A 152 5.60 14.63 9.93
C LYS A 152 6.08 13.22 10.35
N ASP A 153 5.21 12.21 10.27
CA ASP A 153 5.47 10.79 10.59
C ASP A 153 6.04 9.94 9.43
N SER A 154 6.33 10.55 8.27
CA SER A 154 6.78 9.84 7.05
C SER A 154 8.28 9.91 6.78
N TYR A 155 9.06 10.62 7.60
CA TYR A 155 10.51 10.42 7.65
C TYR A 155 10.82 9.14 8.46
N PRO A 156 11.86 8.35 8.11
CA PRO A 156 12.39 7.38 9.04
C PRO A 156 12.98 8.15 10.23
N ILE A 157 12.17 8.29 11.28
CA ILE A 157 12.69 8.61 12.60
C ILE A 157 13.48 7.37 13.02
N THR A 158 14.80 7.40 12.84
CA THR A 158 15.70 6.58 13.66
C THR A 158 15.64 7.19 15.05
N TYR A 159 15.06 6.48 16.02
CA TYR A 159 14.89 7.01 17.37
C TYR A 159 16.21 7.02 18.17
N GLY A 160 17.32 6.68 17.52
CA GLY A 160 18.61 6.39 18.13
C GLY A 160 18.64 4.94 18.63
N GLU A 161 19.83 4.33 18.68
CA GLU A 161 20.01 2.93 19.07
C GLU A 161 19.33 2.60 20.40
N GLU A 162 19.34 3.53 21.37
CA GLU A 162 18.74 3.31 22.69
C GLU A 162 17.22 3.18 22.66
N ILE A 163 16.53 4.00 21.87
CA ILE A 163 15.06 3.91 21.77
C ILE A 163 14.66 2.74 20.85
N ASP A 164 15.40 2.50 19.78
CA ASP A 164 15.16 1.35 18.90
C ASP A 164 15.38 0.02 19.65
N GLU A 165 16.41 -0.07 20.49
CA GLU A 165 16.64 -1.21 21.37
C GLU A 165 15.51 -1.38 22.39
N GLN A 166 15.02 -0.29 23.00
CA GLN A 166 13.89 -0.35 23.92
C GLN A 166 12.60 -0.81 23.22
N ILE A 167 12.33 -0.29 22.02
CA ILE A 167 11.18 -0.71 21.21
C ILE A 167 11.31 -2.20 20.83
N TYR A 168 12.50 -2.64 20.42
CA TYR A 168 12.76 -4.04 20.06
C TYR A 168 12.63 -4.96 21.27
N LYS A 169 13.28 -4.64 22.40
CA LYS A 169 13.15 -5.36 23.67
C LYS A 169 11.69 -5.44 24.10
N HIS A 170 10.91 -4.36 23.97
CA HIS A 170 9.50 -4.34 24.35
C HIS A 170 8.62 -5.18 23.41
N ARG A 171 8.81 -5.05 22.08
CA ARG A 171 8.03 -5.78 21.07
C ARG A 171 8.27 -7.28 21.10
N TYR A 172 9.51 -7.69 21.33
CA TYR A 172 9.89 -9.10 21.35
C TYR A 172 10.06 -9.62 22.78
N GLN A 173 9.53 -8.90 23.78
CA GLN A 173 9.50 -9.39 25.15
C GLN A 173 8.52 -10.55 25.26
N THR A 174 9.05 -11.76 25.39
CA THR A 174 8.27 -12.92 25.82
C THR A 174 7.96 -12.76 27.31
N ARG A 175 6.67 -12.70 27.65
CA ARG A 175 6.22 -12.69 29.05
C ARG A 175 5.60 -14.04 29.35
N VAL A 176 6.23 -14.75 30.27
CA VAL A 176 5.66 -15.96 30.87
C VAL A 176 4.89 -15.51 32.10
N VAL A 177 3.60 -15.82 32.14
CA VAL A 177 2.75 -15.54 33.30
C VAL A 177 2.09 -16.83 33.73
N ASP A 178 2.17 -17.11 35.02
CA ASP A 178 1.36 -18.15 35.64
C ASP A 178 0.02 -17.54 35.99
N ILE A 179 -1.03 -18.00 35.31
CA ILE A 179 -2.39 -17.52 35.52
C ILE A 179 -3.10 -18.47 36.48
N ILE A 180 -3.40 -17.99 37.69
CA ILE A 180 -4.35 -18.66 38.58
C ILE A 180 -5.72 -18.01 38.38
N LYS A 181 -6.62 -18.73 37.71
CA LYS A 181 -8.01 -18.30 37.54
C LYS A 181 -8.84 -18.75 38.74
N ILE A 182 -9.11 -17.85 39.67
CA ILE A 182 -10.11 -18.08 40.72
C ILE A 182 -11.48 -17.86 40.11
N THR A 183 -12.23 -18.95 39.89
CA THR A 183 -13.61 -18.88 39.41
C THR A 183 -14.55 -18.55 40.56
N LYS A 184 -15.74 -18.02 40.24
CA LYS A 184 -16.77 -17.71 41.25
C LYS A 184 -17.10 -18.94 42.11
N ASP A 185 -17.07 -20.13 41.50
CA ASP A 185 -17.35 -21.41 42.18
C ASP A 185 -16.22 -21.85 43.13
N ALA A 186 -15.00 -21.34 42.95
CA ALA A 186 -13.87 -21.62 43.84
C ALA A 186 -13.98 -20.86 45.18
N VAL A 187 -14.79 -19.80 45.23
CA VAL A 187 -15.06 -19.04 46.44
C VAL A 187 -16.38 -19.52 47.04
N THR A 188 -16.29 -20.59 47.81
CA THR A 188 -17.44 -21.13 48.54
C THR A 188 -17.53 -20.47 49.92
N SER A 189 -18.74 -20.35 50.46
CA SER A 189 -18.98 -19.94 51.87
C SER A 189 -18.73 -18.46 52.20
N ILE A 190 -19.07 -17.53 51.30
CA ILE A 190 -19.18 -16.11 51.67
C ILE A 190 -20.57 -15.89 52.31
N SER A 191 -20.60 -15.46 53.57
CA SER A 191 -21.84 -15.02 54.22
C SER A 191 -22.36 -13.73 53.58
N GLU A 192 -23.66 -13.63 53.36
CA GLU A 192 -24.26 -12.36 52.96
C GLU A 192 -23.94 -11.27 54.00
N PRO A 193 -23.44 -10.10 53.58
CA PRO A 193 -23.15 -9.02 54.51
C PRO A 193 -24.46 -8.53 55.15
N ASP A 194 -24.39 -8.20 56.44
CA ASP A 194 -25.53 -7.57 57.11
C ASP A 194 -25.74 -6.12 56.63
N ASN A 195 -26.93 -5.59 56.93
CA ASN A 195 -27.32 -4.24 56.52
C ASN A 195 -26.37 -3.14 57.04
N GLN A 196 -25.76 -3.34 58.21
CA GLN A 196 -24.84 -2.36 58.78
C GLN A 196 -23.52 -2.32 58.01
N THR A 197 -23.03 -3.49 57.60
CA THR A 197 -21.85 -3.66 56.76
C THR A 197 -22.06 -3.03 55.39
N LEU A 198 -23.23 -3.24 54.79
CA LEU A 198 -23.61 -2.60 53.53
C LEU A 198 -23.69 -1.08 53.64
N LEU A 199 -24.30 -0.56 54.72
CA LEU A 199 -24.41 0.88 54.94
C LEU A 199 -23.03 1.54 55.14
N ASN A 200 -22.15 0.92 55.93
CA ASN A 200 -20.78 1.40 56.13
C ASN A 200 -19.97 1.38 54.83
N PHE A 201 -20.15 0.35 54.00
CA PHE A 201 -19.51 0.27 52.69
C PHE A 201 -20.01 1.36 51.75
N TYR A 202 -21.32 1.60 51.72
CA TYR A 202 -21.92 2.68 50.93
C TYR A 202 -21.37 4.05 51.35
N GLU A 203 -21.41 4.37 52.66
CA GLU A 203 -20.95 5.65 53.20
C GLU A 203 -19.46 5.91 52.89
N LYS A 204 -18.61 4.90 53.02
CA LYS A 204 -17.17 5.01 52.75
C LYS A 204 -16.84 5.13 51.26
N ASN A 205 -17.72 4.67 50.37
CA ASN A 205 -17.48 4.61 48.92
C ASN A 205 -18.48 5.45 48.12
N LYS A 206 -19.14 6.45 48.73
CA LYS A 206 -20.16 7.29 48.08
C LYS A 206 -19.74 7.81 46.71
N SER A 207 -18.47 8.18 46.53
CA SER A 207 -17.89 8.64 45.25
C SER A 207 -18.10 7.65 44.09
N ASN A 208 -18.14 6.35 44.38
CA ASN A 208 -18.28 5.28 43.40
C ASN A 208 -19.74 4.93 43.07
N PHE A 209 -20.69 5.52 43.82
CA PHE A 209 -22.13 5.32 43.62
C PHE A 209 -22.82 6.56 43.02
N TYR A 210 -22.06 7.53 42.53
CA TYR A 210 -22.59 8.58 41.67
C TYR A 210 -22.72 8.07 40.24
N TYR A 211 -23.74 8.54 39.54
CA TYR A 211 -23.78 8.38 38.09
C TYR A 211 -22.59 9.13 37.48
N PRO A 212 -21.88 8.55 36.50
CA PRO A 212 -20.83 9.25 35.79
C PRO A 212 -21.40 10.50 35.12
N GLU A 213 -20.53 11.48 34.93
CA GLU A 213 -20.90 12.71 34.25
C GLU A 213 -21.27 12.43 32.79
N TYR A 214 -22.53 12.69 32.41
CA TYR A 214 -22.98 12.59 31.03
C TYR A 214 -22.74 13.92 30.29
N ARG A 215 -22.28 13.83 29.04
CA ARG A 215 -22.14 14.95 28.11
C ARG A 215 -22.86 14.59 26.80
N THR A 216 -23.49 15.59 26.19
CA THR A 216 -24.08 15.44 24.85
C THR A 216 -23.21 16.18 23.85
N ALA A 217 -22.90 15.52 22.74
CA ALA A 217 -22.24 16.12 21.59
C ALA A 217 -23.00 15.75 20.31
N GLN A 218 -22.95 16.64 19.32
CA GLN A 218 -23.40 16.37 17.96
C GLN A 218 -22.17 16.31 17.06
N TYR A 219 -22.15 15.35 16.14
CA TYR A 219 -21.09 15.21 15.15
C TYR A 219 -21.69 14.76 13.82
N ILE A 220 -21.00 15.08 12.73
CA ILE A 220 -21.29 14.55 11.41
C ILE A 220 -20.11 13.66 11.04
N SER A 221 -20.39 12.41 10.69
CA SER A 221 -19.39 11.47 10.17
C SER A 221 -19.65 11.31 8.68
N ILE A 222 -18.65 11.66 7.87
CA ILE A 222 -18.67 11.46 6.42
C ILE A 222 -17.66 10.36 6.12
N GLY A 223 -18.09 9.38 5.34
CA GLY A 223 -17.28 8.22 4.98
C GLY A 223 -17.69 7.66 3.62
N PRO A 224 -16.91 6.72 3.07
CA PRO A 224 -17.15 6.18 1.73
C PRO A 224 -18.57 5.62 1.55
N LYS A 225 -19.11 4.98 2.59
CA LYS A 225 -20.44 4.39 2.61
C LYS A 225 -21.57 5.38 2.27
N TYR A 226 -21.39 6.67 2.53
CA TYR A 226 -22.40 7.69 2.20
C TYR A 226 -22.46 8.03 0.70
N PHE A 227 -21.47 7.58 -0.08
CA PHE A 227 -21.35 7.85 -1.51
C PHE A 227 -21.46 6.59 -2.38
N GLU A 228 -21.47 5.40 -1.79
CA GLU A 228 -21.55 4.12 -2.52
C GLU A 228 -22.74 4.10 -3.49
N ASP A 229 -23.92 4.53 -3.04
CA ASP A 229 -25.14 4.54 -3.87
C ASP A 229 -25.15 5.65 -4.96
N GLN A 230 -24.22 6.60 -4.87
CA GLN A 230 -24.11 7.71 -5.83
C GLN A 230 -23.14 7.38 -6.97
N VAL A 231 -22.26 6.39 -6.79
CA VAL A 231 -21.34 5.95 -7.83
C VAL A 231 -22.08 5.06 -8.82
N LYS A 232 -22.28 5.57 -10.03
CA LYS A 232 -22.80 4.78 -11.16
C LYS A 232 -21.63 4.31 -11.99
N ILE A 233 -21.37 3.01 -11.98
CA ILE A 233 -20.36 2.38 -12.84
C ILE A 233 -21.02 2.05 -14.17
N SER A 234 -20.49 2.58 -15.27
CA SER A 234 -20.95 2.26 -16.62
C SER A 234 -20.35 0.93 -17.10
N ALA A 235 -21.05 0.25 -18.03
CA ALA A 235 -20.51 -0.96 -18.67
C ALA A 235 -19.19 -0.67 -19.40
N GLU A 236 -19.08 0.49 -20.05
CA GLU A 236 -17.86 0.92 -20.74
C GLU A 236 -16.66 1.07 -19.80
N GLU A 237 -16.86 1.58 -18.58
CA GLU A 237 -15.78 1.64 -17.57
C GLU A 237 -15.34 0.25 -17.11
N VAL A 238 -16.28 -0.70 -16.99
CA VAL A 238 -15.98 -2.10 -16.65
C VAL A 238 -15.21 -2.76 -17.79
N ASP A 239 -15.67 -2.62 -19.03
CA ASP A 239 -15.05 -3.18 -20.23
C ASP A 239 -13.63 -2.62 -20.42
N ASN A 240 -13.44 -1.31 -20.26
CA ASN A 240 -12.13 -0.68 -20.29
C ASN A 240 -11.18 -1.26 -19.24
N VAL A 241 -11.66 -1.53 -18.02
CA VAL A 241 -10.83 -2.14 -16.97
C VAL A 241 -10.48 -3.60 -17.30
N ILE A 242 -11.43 -4.37 -17.84
CA ILE A 242 -11.20 -5.75 -18.30
C ILE A 242 -10.13 -5.77 -19.39
N GLU A 243 -10.25 -4.90 -20.41
CA GLU A 243 -9.28 -4.78 -21.50
C GLU A 243 -7.90 -4.32 -21.01
N GLN A 244 -7.84 -3.23 -20.24
CA GLN A 244 -6.59 -2.66 -19.75
C GLN A 244 -5.81 -3.63 -18.86
N ARG A 245 -6.52 -4.42 -18.06
CA ARG A 245 -5.91 -5.40 -17.15
C ARG A 245 -5.81 -6.80 -17.77
N ALA A 246 -6.26 -6.97 -19.01
CA ALA A 246 -6.35 -8.25 -19.71
C ALA A 246 -6.93 -9.35 -18.81
N LEU A 247 -7.99 -9.02 -18.06
CA LEU A 247 -8.60 -9.97 -17.14
C LEU A 247 -9.21 -11.11 -17.95
N LYS A 248 -8.98 -12.35 -17.49
CA LYS A 248 -9.43 -13.57 -18.17
C LYS A 248 -10.39 -14.32 -17.27
N ASP A 249 -11.27 -15.11 -17.86
CA ASP A 249 -12.08 -16.07 -17.13
C ASP A 249 -11.24 -16.87 -16.11
N GLN A 250 -11.79 -16.97 -14.90
CA GLN A 250 -11.16 -17.61 -13.76
C GLN A 250 -12.03 -18.76 -13.23
N ARG A 251 -11.39 -19.73 -12.60
CA ARG A 251 -12.05 -20.81 -11.85
C ARG A 251 -11.40 -20.97 -10.49
N ASP A 252 -12.20 -21.29 -9.48
CA ASP A 252 -11.69 -21.85 -8.23
C ASP A 252 -11.85 -23.37 -8.30
N VAL A 253 -10.81 -24.12 -7.95
CA VAL A 253 -10.80 -25.57 -8.11
C VAL A 253 -10.24 -26.32 -6.91
N LEU A 254 -10.70 -27.55 -6.72
CA LEU A 254 -10.05 -28.56 -5.89
C LEU A 254 -9.29 -29.54 -6.77
N ASN A 255 -8.00 -29.73 -6.53
CA ASN A 255 -7.11 -30.56 -7.35
C ASN A 255 -6.43 -31.66 -6.50
N LEU A 256 -6.79 -32.91 -6.77
CA LEU A 256 -6.11 -34.08 -6.26
C LEU A 256 -5.08 -34.56 -7.29
N VAL A 257 -3.84 -34.77 -6.86
CA VAL A 257 -2.74 -35.20 -7.73
C VAL A 257 -2.16 -36.50 -7.19
N PHE A 258 -2.01 -37.50 -8.06
CA PHE A 258 -1.56 -38.84 -7.72
C PHE A 258 -0.35 -39.25 -8.56
N SER A 259 0.54 -40.03 -7.95
CA SER A 259 1.76 -40.51 -8.63
C SER A 259 1.50 -41.61 -9.67
N THR A 260 0.37 -42.32 -9.59
CA THR A 260 0.01 -43.38 -10.55
C THR A 260 -1.47 -43.30 -10.93
N LYS A 261 -1.80 -43.81 -12.12
CA LYS A 261 -3.16 -43.80 -12.65
C LYS A 261 -4.11 -44.64 -11.78
N GLU A 262 -3.64 -45.77 -11.26
CA GLU A 262 -4.45 -46.66 -10.42
C GLU A 262 -4.90 -45.98 -9.12
N LYS A 263 -4.04 -45.15 -8.52
CA LYS A 263 -4.40 -44.35 -7.34
C LYS A 263 -5.47 -43.32 -7.68
N ALA A 264 -5.34 -42.65 -8.83
CA ALA A 264 -6.36 -41.73 -9.31
C ALA A 264 -7.70 -42.45 -9.59
N GLU A 265 -7.67 -43.63 -10.20
CA GLU A 265 -8.88 -44.43 -10.44
C GLU A 265 -9.57 -44.83 -9.12
N LYS A 266 -8.79 -45.26 -8.12
CA LYS A 266 -9.33 -45.55 -6.78
C LYS A 266 -9.96 -44.31 -6.14
N ALA A 267 -9.28 -43.16 -6.22
CA ALA A 267 -9.81 -41.90 -5.68
C ALA A 267 -11.08 -41.44 -6.42
N LYS A 268 -11.14 -41.59 -7.75
CA LYS A 268 -12.33 -41.24 -8.54
C LYS A 268 -13.54 -42.10 -8.17
N LYS A 269 -13.33 -43.41 -7.90
CA LYS A 269 -14.39 -44.28 -7.38
C LYS A 269 -14.91 -43.81 -6.03
N MET A 270 -14.03 -43.42 -5.10
CA MET A 270 -14.45 -42.88 -3.80
C MET A 270 -15.26 -41.58 -3.93
N LEU A 271 -14.92 -40.72 -4.89
CA LEU A 271 -15.63 -39.48 -5.14
C LEU A 271 -17.03 -39.71 -5.76
N ILE A 272 -17.14 -40.65 -6.70
CA ILE A 272 -18.37 -40.87 -7.50
C ILE A 272 -19.29 -41.92 -6.87
N GLU A 273 -18.74 -43.09 -6.52
CA GLU A 273 -19.51 -44.24 -6.01
C GLU A 273 -19.79 -44.09 -4.51
N ASP A 274 -18.74 -43.83 -3.71
CA ASP A 274 -18.86 -43.69 -2.25
C ASP A 274 -19.37 -42.30 -1.82
N LYS A 275 -19.49 -41.36 -2.77
CA LYS A 275 -19.89 -39.96 -2.56
C LYS A 275 -19.10 -39.25 -1.45
N ARG A 276 -17.83 -39.62 -1.25
CA ARG A 276 -16.95 -38.93 -0.30
C ARG A 276 -16.60 -37.55 -0.82
N ASN A 277 -16.37 -36.61 0.09
CA ASN A 277 -15.94 -35.27 -0.31
C ASN A 277 -14.43 -35.26 -0.65
N PHE A 278 -13.98 -34.22 -1.36
CA PHE A 278 -12.60 -34.08 -1.81
C PHE A 278 -11.58 -34.06 -0.67
N GLU A 279 -11.93 -33.47 0.47
CA GLU A 279 -11.06 -33.38 1.64
C GLU A 279 -10.83 -34.76 2.28
N GLN A 280 -11.88 -35.55 2.43
CA GLN A 280 -11.80 -36.93 2.93
C GLN A 280 -10.91 -37.79 2.04
N VAL A 281 -11.04 -37.67 0.72
CA VAL A 281 -10.19 -38.38 -0.23
C VAL A 281 -8.75 -37.86 -0.16
N ALA A 282 -8.54 -36.55 -0.04
CA ALA A 282 -7.20 -35.97 0.13
C ALA A 282 -6.47 -36.54 1.36
N LEU A 283 -7.16 -36.63 2.50
CA LEU A 283 -6.62 -37.17 3.75
C LEU A 283 -6.23 -38.65 3.62
N GLU A 284 -7.04 -39.46 2.94
CA GLU A 284 -6.76 -40.89 2.75
C GLU A 284 -5.47 -41.14 1.93
N PHE A 285 -5.12 -40.19 1.07
CA PHE A 285 -3.89 -40.25 0.24
C PHE A 285 -2.74 -39.38 0.79
N GLY A 286 -2.85 -38.89 2.03
CA GLY A 286 -1.75 -38.21 2.74
C GLY A 286 -1.56 -36.73 2.42
N LYS A 287 -2.55 -36.06 1.79
CA LYS A 287 -2.55 -34.59 1.67
C LYS A 287 -3.16 -33.95 2.93
N THR A 288 -2.52 -32.92 3.46
CA THR A 288 -2.80 -32.36 4.79
C THR A 288 -3.73 -31.15 4.75
N GLY A 289 -5.00 -31.38 4.39
CA GLY A 289 -6.10 -30.43 4.59
C GLY A 289 -6.56 -29.65 3.36
N PHE A 290 -7.70 -28.96 3.49
CA PHE A 290 -8.40 -28.29 2.38
C PHE A 290 -7.56 -27.24 1.62
N ALA A 291 -6.66 -26.54 2.32
CA ALA A 291 -5.78 -25.56 1.70
C ALA A 291 -4.77 -26.17 0.71
N ASP A 292 -4.36 -27.43 0.91
CA ASP A 292 -3.37 -28.12 0.06
C ASP A 292 -3.95 -28.59 -1.28
N ILE A 293 -5.28 -28.60 -1.40
CA ILE A 293 -5.99 -29.06 -2.58
C ILE A 293 -6.74 -27.94 -3.30
N ARG A 294 -6.96 -26.80 -2.65
CA ARG A 294 -7.69 -25.66 -3.23
C ARG A 294 -6.75 -24.71 -3.97
N ILE A 295 -7.12 -24.36 -5.19
CA ILE A 295 -6.42 -23.38 -6.02
C ILE A 295 -7.46 -22.37 -6.51
N ASN A 296 -7.27 -21.10 -6.15
CA ASN A 296 -8.19 -20.03 -6.51
C ASN A 296 -7.72 -19.27 -7.76
N ASN A 297 -8.66 -18.67 -8.48
CA ASN A 297 -8.43 -17.76 -9.61
C ASN A 297 -7.54 -18.36 -10.73
N ILE A 298 -7.68 -19.66 -11.02
CA ILE A 298 -6.93 -20.27 -12.12
C ILE A 298 -7.43 -19.73 -13.46
N THR A 299 -6.51 -19.24 -14.29
CA THR A 299 -6.80 -18.83 -15.66
C THR A 299 -6.50 -19.97 -16.64
N LYS A 300 -7.04 -19.91 -17.86
CA LYS A 300 -6.89 -20.99 -18.84
C LYS A 300 -5.43 -21.30 -19.18
N ASP A 301 -4.60 -20.28 -19.23
CA ASP A 301 -3.15 -20.34 -19.48
C ASP A 301 -2.32 -20.87 -18.30
N PHE A 302 -2.89 -20.90 -17.08
CA PHE A 302 -2.24 -21.52 -15.93
C PHE A 302 -2.23 -23.06 -16.02
N LEU A 303 -3.13 -23.63 -16.81
CA LEU A 303 -3.28 -25.07 -16.97
C LEU A 303 -2.41 -25.64 -18.11
N PRO A 304 -1.92 -26.88 -17.98
CA PRO A 304 -1.32 -27.61 -19.10
C PRO A 304 -2.25 -27.66 -20.31
N GLN A 305 -1.69 -27.57 -21.52
CA GLN A 305 -2.45 -27.40 -22.77
C GLN A 305 -3.53 -28.48 -22.98
N ASN A 306 -3.27 -29.72 -22.56
CA ASN A 306 -4.20 -30.84 -22.64
C ASN A 306 -5.35 -30.80 -21.61
N MET A 307 -5.33 -29.87 -20.65
CA MET A 307 -6.36 -29.72 -19.62
C MET A 307 -7.20 -28.45 -19.79
N GLN A 308 -6.71 -27.47 -20.55
CA GLN A 308 -7.32 -26.14 -20.63
C GLN A 308 -8.79 -26.18 -21.02
N ASP A 309 -9.11 -26.77 -22.18
CA ASP A 309 -10.47 -26.83 -22.70
C ASP A 309 -11.37 -27.73 -21.86
N ILE A 310 -10.83 -28.81 -21.29
CA ILE A 310 -11.57 -29.74 -20.45
C ILE A 310 -12.04 -29.03 -19.18
N ILE A 311 -11.12 -28.39 -18.45
CA ILE A 311 -11.42 -27.74 -17.17
C ILE A 311 -12.31 -26.50 -17.37
N PHE A 312 -12.10 -25.73 -18.45
CA PHE A 312 -12.92 -24.54 -18.71
C PHE A 312 -14.31 -24.85 -19.28
N ALA A 313 -14.54 -26.07 -19.80
CA ALA A 313 -15.85 -26.55 -20.22
C ALA A 313 -16.71 -27.08 -19.05
N LEU A 314 -16.09 -27.42 -17.91
CA LEU A 314 -16.81 -27.91 -16.73
C LEU A 314 -17.59 -26.79 -16.04
N LYS A 315 -18.77 -27.13 -15.55
CA LYS A 315 -19.63 -26.25 -14.74
C LYS A 315 -19.27 -26.34 -13.27
N GLU A 316 -19.74 -25.35 -12.52
CA GLU A 316 -19.61 -25.35 -11.06
C GLU A 316 -20.14 -26.63 -10.44
N GLY A 317 -19.34 -27.24 -9.56
CA GLY A 317 -19.63 -28.52 -8.90
C GLY A 317 -19.24 -29.76 -9.69
N GLU A 318 -18.96 -29.67 -10.99
CA GLU A 318 -18.56 -30.82 -11.81
C GLU A 318 -17.12 -31.27 -11.51
N ILE A 319 -16.88 -32.57 -11.70
CA ILE A 319 -15.60 -33.24 -11.48
C ILE A 319 -15.08 -33.71 -12.84
N SER A 320 -13.81 -33.46 -13.12
CA SER A 320 -13.14 -33.86 -14.35
C SER A 320 -12.96 -35.37 -14.47
N ASP A 321 -12.64 -35.80 -15.70
CA ASP A 321 -11.96 -37.07 -15.88
C ASP A 321 -10.55 -37.08 -15.25
N ILE A 322 -9.89 -38.23 -15.28
CA ILE A 322 -8.51 -38.34 -14.81
C ILE A 322 -7.61 -37.74 -15.88
N LEU A 323 -6.91 -36.65 -15.53
CA LEU A 323 -6.08 -35.89 -16.46
C LEU A 323 -4.60 -36.08 -16.15
N GLU A 324 -3.76 -36.24 -17.17
CA GLU A 324 -2.31 -36.46 -17.00
C GLU A 324 -1.52 -35.15 -17.18
N SER A 325 -0.58 -34.88 -16.28
CA SER A 325 0.44 -33.84 -16.44
C SER A 325 1.83 -34.35 -16.05
N SER A 326 2.84 -33.51 -16.24
CA SER A 326 4.20 -33.74 -15.74
C SER A 326 4.28 -33.93 -14.21
N PHE A 327 3.25 -33.52 -13.46
CA PHE A 327 3.17 -33.64 -12.01
C PHE A 327 2.37 -34.86 -11.55
N GLY A 328 1.81 -35.65 -12.48
CA GLY A 328 1.08 -36.87 -12.20
C GLY A 328 -0.35 -36.87 -12.74
N TRP A 329 -1.22 -37.61 -12.07
CA TRP A 329 -2.60 -37.83 -12.47
C TRP A 329 -3.55 -36.99 -11.62
N HIS A 330 -4.34 -36.16 -12.27
CA HIS A 330 -5.16 -35.13 -11.67
C HIS A 330 -6.64 -35.52 -11.68
N ILE A 331 -7.34 -35.19 -10.60
CA ILE A 331 -8.80 -35.12 -10.55
C ILE A 331 -9.16 -33.74 -10.03
N ILE A 332 -9.87 -32.97 -10.85
CA ILE A 332 -10.17 -31.57 -10.59
C ILE A 332 -11.67 -31.41 -10.42
N LYS A 333 -12.11 -30.69 -9.40
CA LYS A 333 -13.50 -30.26 -9.22
C LYS A 333 -13.58 -28.74 -9.31
N ILE A 334 -14.57 -28.23 -10.04
CA ILE A 334 -14.85 -26.80 -10.09
C ILE A 334 -15.63 -26.39 -8.85
N GLU A 335 -15.09 -25.46 -8.05
CA GLU A 335 -15.81 -24.86 -6.92
C GLU A 335 -16.58 -23.62 -7.31
N SER A 336 -16.02 -22.77 -8.19
CA SER A 336 -16.68 -21.54 -8.64
C SER A 336 -16.22 -21.15 -10.03
N VAL A 337 -17.15 -20.58 -10.81
CA VAL A 337 -16.91 -20.07 -12.16
C VAL A 337 -16.99 -18.55 -12.14
N HIS A 338 -15.86 -17.89 -12.42
CA HIS A 338 -15.77 -16.44 -12.50
C HIS A 338 -15.66 -16.04 -13.98
N GLN A 339 -16.80 -15.75 -14.61
CA GLN A 339 -16.83 -15.20 -15.97
C GLN A 339 -16.47 -13.72 -15.91
N ILE A 340 -15.41 -13.37 -16.64
CA ILE A 340 -14.91 -12.00 -16.73
C ILE A 340 -15.36 -11.36 -18.07
N SER A 341 -15.80 -12.17 -19.03
CA SER A 341 -16.41 -11.72 -20.30
C SER A 341 -17.72 -12.44 -20.59
#